data_AF-A0A7X5IQY0-F1
#
_entry.id   AF-A0A7X5IQY0-F1
#
_cell.length_a   1.000
_cell.length_b   1.000
_cell.length_c   1.000
_cell.angle_alpha   90.00
_cell.angle_beta   90.00
_cell.angle_gamma   90.00
#
_symmetry.space_group_name_H-M   'P 1'
#
loop_
_entity.id
_entity.type
_entity.pdbx_description
1 polymer ?
#
loop_
_entity_poly.entity_id
_entity_poly.type
_entity_poly.pdbx_seq_one_letter_code
_entity_poly.pdbx_strand_id
1 'polypeptide(L)'
;MKEKKPINIEIGLNVKQVRESAGLTQESFAELIGLGVKHISAIECGAAGVSLATLKKICSLLSVSADTILFGTADTGSQKDRDAAISHMTERISRLPDNQFWGIKVILDKMLEVMAMNRQPCDHD
;
A
#
# COMPACT_ATOMS: atom_id res chain seq x y z
N MET A 1 -25.54 -13.17 -8.82
CA MET A 1 -24.10 -12.83 -8.88
C MET A 1 -23.56 -12.94 -7.46
N LYS A 2 -22.34 -13.49 -7.27
CA LYS A 2 -21.71 -13.49 -5.93
C LYS A 2 -21.45 -12.04 -5.51
N GLU A 3 -21.74 -11.73 -4.26
CA GLU A 3 -21.50 -10.42 -3.67
C GLU A 3 -20.00 -10.11 -3.66
N LYS A 4 -19.63 -8.89 -4.08
CA LYS A 4 -18.23 -8.46 -4.14
C LYS A 4 -17.82 -7.91 -2.78
N LYS A 5 -16.68 -8.36 -2.26
CA LYS A 5 -16.14 -7.82 -0.99
C LYS A 5 -15.64 -6.40 -1.21
N PRO A 6 -15.94 -5.43 -0.33
CA PRO A 6 -15.47 -4.04 -0.46
C PRO A 6 -13.95 -3.94 -0.69
N ILE A 7 -13.16 -4.70 0.08
CA ILE A 7 -11.69 -4.75 -0.05
C ILE A 7 -11.21 -5.22 -1.44
N ASN A 8 -11.93 -6.12 -2.11
CA ASN A 8 -11.56 -6.56 -3.45
C ASN A 8 -11.80 -5.46 -4.48
N ILE A 9 -12.84 -4.65 -4.28
CA ILE A 9 -13.15 -3.52 -5.17
C ILE A 9 -12.07 -2.46 -5.05
N GLU A 10 -11.69 -2.11 -3.83
CA GLU A 10 -10.63 -1.14 -3.54
C GLU A 10 -9.27 -1.57 -4.10
N ILE A 11 -8.79 -2.77 -3.72
CA ILE A 11 -7.52 -3.30 -4.21
C ILE A 11 -7.55 -3.50 -5.73
N GLY A 12 -8.68 -3.98 -6.28
CA GLY A 12 -8.87 -4.13 -7.72
C GLY A 12 -8.72 -2.81 -8.48
N LEU A 13 -9.27 -1.72 -7.94
CA LEU A 13 -9.12 -0.39 -8.49
C LEU A 13 -7.66 0.09 -8.45
N ASN A 14 -6.96 -0.13 -7.35
CA ASN A 14 -5.55 0.24 -7.22
C ASN A 14 -4.66 -0.55 -8.22
N VAL A 15 -4.90 -1.85 -8.37
CA VAL A 15 -4.21 -2.68 -9.38
C VAL A 15 -4.43 -2.13 -10.78
N LYS A 16 -5.68 -1.78 -11.10
CA LYS A 16 -6.04 -1.18 -12.40
C LYS A 16 -5.28 0.13 -12.62
N GLN A 17 -5.28 1.03 -11.64
CA GLN A 17 -4.61 2.33 -11.74
C GLN A 17 -3.10 2.17 -11.98
N VAL A 18 -2.43 1.28 -11.25
CA VAL A 18 -0.99 1.06 -11.43
C VAL A 18 -0.69 0.39 -12.76
N ARG A 19 -1.53 -0.55 -13.23
CA ARG A 19 -1.38 -1.13 -14.58
C ARG A 19 -1.48 -0.05 -15.65
N GLU A 20 -2.47 0.83 -15.54
CA GLU A 20 -2.72 1.89 -16.52
C GLU A 20 -1.64 2.97 -16.50
N SER A 21 -1.11 3.32 -15.32
CA SER A 21 0.02 4.25 -15.22
C SER A 21 1.32 3.67 -15.80
N ALA A 22 1.46 2.34 -15.79
CA ALA A 22 2.54 1.64 -16.49
C ALA A 22 2.31 1.48 -18.01
N GLY A 23 1.17 1.96 -18.54
CA GLY A 23 0.85 1.89 -19.97
C GLY A 23 0.53 0.49 -20.50
N LEU A 24 0.15 -0.45 -19.63
CA LEU A 24 -0.11 -1.85 -20.00
C LEU A 24 -1.60 -2.10 -20.23
N THR A 25 -1.93 -2.96 -21.21
CA THR A 25 -3.29 -3.50 -21.36
C THR A 25 -3.51 -4.66 -20.38
N GLN A 26 -4.76 -5.10 -20.21
CA GLN A 26 -5.04 -6.27 -19.36
C GLN A 26 -4.39 -7.54 -19.95
N GLU A 27 -4.32 -7.64 -21.27
CA GLU A 27 -3.69 -8.76 -21.98
C GLU A 27 -2.19 -8.82 -21.70
N SER A 28 -1.46 -7.71 -21.95
CA SER A 28 -0.01 -7.69 -21.74
C SER A 28 0.35 -7.85 -20.26
N PHE A 29 -0.43 -7.25 -19.36
CA PHE A 29 -0.23 -7.41 -17.93
C PHE A 29 -0.45 -8.86 -17.47
N ALA A 30 -1.51 -9.51 -17.95
CA ALA A 30 -1.82 -10.91 -17.64
C ALA A 30 -0.70 -11.85 -18.08
N GLU A 31 -0.15 -11.64 -19.28
CA GLU A 31 1.00 -12.39 -19.79
C GLU A 31 2.23 -12.23 -18.88
N LEU A 32 2.58 -10.99 -18.52
CA LEU A 32 3.76 -10.69 -17.70
C LEU A 32 3.71 -11.30 -16.29
N ILE A 33 2.54 -11.34 -15.66
CA ILE A 33 2.36 -11.96 -14.32
C ILE A 33 2.01 -13.45 -14.37
N GLY A 34 1.82 -14.00 -15.57
CA GLY A 34 1.50 -15.41 -15.81
C GLY A 34 0.09 -15.78 -15.32
N LEU A 35 -0.89 -14.92 -15.58
CA LEU A 35 -2.31 -15.13 -15.26
C LEU A 35 -3.17 -15.01 -16.51
N GLY A 36 -4.41 -15.48 -16.45
CA GLY A 36 -5.36 -15.29 -17.56
C GLY A 36 -5.97 -13.89 -17.56
N VAL A 37 -6.20 -13.31 -18.75
CA VAL A 37 -6.82 -11.99 -18.93
C VAL A 37 -8.15 -11.87 -18.18
N LYS A 38 -8.99 -12.92 -18.23
CA LYS A 38 -10.26 -12.99 -17.49
C LYS A 38 -10.07 -12.87 -15.97
N HIS A 39 -8.97 -13.39 -15.44
CA HIS A 39 -8.66 -13.31 -14.02
C HIS A 39 -8.22 -11.90 -13.63
N ILE A 40 -7.43 -11.23 -14.48
CA ILE A 40 -7.05 -9.81 -14.30
C ILE A 40 -8.29 -8.92 -14.33
N SER A 41 -9.16 -9.10 -15.31
CA SER A 41 -10.44 -8.39 -15.37
C SER A 41 -11.29 -8.63 -14.10
N ALA A 42 -11.37 -9.87 -13.63
CA ALA A 42 -12.08 -10.19 -12.39
C ALA A 42 -11.47 -9.52 -11.15
N ILE A 43 -10.14 -9.44 -11.05
CA ILE A 43 -9.43 -8.70 -10.00
C ILE A 43 -9.76 -7.22 -10.07
N GLU A 44 -9.55 -6.59 -11.23
CA GLU A 44 -9.71 -5.14 -11.41
C GLU A 44 -11.16 -4.66 -11.22
N CYS A 45 -12.14 -5.55 -11.44
CA CYS A 45 -13.54 -5.28 -11.17
C CYS A 45 -13.99 -5.69 -9.74
N GLY A 46 -13.09 -6.17 -8.88
CA GLY A 46 -13.37 -6.64 -7.52
C GLY A 46 -14.18 -7.93 -7.42
N ALA A 47 -14.36 -8.65 -8.54
CA ALA A 47 -15.04 -9.94 -8.60
C ALA A 47 -14.15 -11.09 -8.05
N ALA A 48 -12.83 -10.91 -8.06
CA ALA A 48 -11.85 -11.78 -7.44
C ALA A 48 -10.89 -10.97 -6.55
N GLY A 49 -10.41 -11.59 -5.48
CA GLY A 49 -9.34 -11.00 -4.65
C GLY A 49 -7.96 -11.29 -5.23
N VAL A 50 -6.98 -10.46 -4.87
CA VAL A 50 -5.57 -10.67 -5.22
C VAL A 50 -4.93 -11.60 -4.18
N SER A 51 -4.24 -12.65 -4.64
CA SER A 51 -3.42 -13.48 -3.75
C SER A 51 -2.13 -12.76 -3.35
N LEU A 52 -1.51 -13.08 -2.21
CA LEU A 52 -0.21 -12.50 -1.82
C LEU A 52 0.90 -12.81 -2.84
N ALA A 53 0.85 -13.98 -3.48
CA ALA A 53 1.80 -14.33 -4.54
C ALA A 53 1.62 -13.41 -5.77
N THR A 54 0.37 -13.14 -6.16
CA THR A 54 0.06 -12.19 -7.23
C THR A 54 0.46 -10.77 -6.85
N LEU A 55 0.14 -10.33 -5.63
CA LEU A 55 0.52 -9.01 -5.10
C LEU A 55 2.04 -8.81 -5.21
N LYS A 56 2.84 -9.77 -4.74
CA LYS A 56 4.31 -9.72 -4.84
C LYS A 56 4.78 -9.59 -6.29
N LYS A 57 4.19 -10.36 -7.23
CA LYS A 57 4.50 -10.25 -8.65
C LYS A 57 4.20 -8.86 -9.21
N ILE A 58 3.05 -8.29 -8.87
CA ILE A 58 2.63 -6.95 -9.30
C ILE A 58 3.63 -5.90 -8.79
N CYS A 59 3.96 -5.93 -7.50
CA CYS A 59 4.93 -5.00 -6.90
C CYS A 59 6.29 -5.08 -7.60
N SER A 60 6.80 -6.29 -7.83
CA SER A 60 8.10 -6.48 -8.49
C SER A 60 8.08 -6.11 -9.98
N LEU A 61 7.02 -6.44 -10.71
CA LEU A 61 6.89 -6.15 -12.14
C LEU A 61 6.76 -4.64 -12.41
N LEU A 62 5.92 -3.96 -11.63
CA LEU A 62 5.58 -2.55 -11.84
C LEU A 62 6.43 -1.60 -10.98
N SER A 63 7.36 -2.13 -10.18
CA SER A 63 8.23 -1.36 -9.28
C SER A 63 7.46 -0.44 -8.33
N VAL A 64 6.34 -0.93 -7.79
CA VAL A 64 5.50 -0.22 -6.81
C VAL A 64 5.53 -0.90 -5.45
N SER A 65 5.25 -0.14 -4.38
CA SER A 65 5.12 -0.71 -3.04
C SER A 65 3.80 -1.48 -2.90
N ALA A 66 3.77 -2.43 -1.95
CA ALA A 66 2.52 -3.07 -1.56
C ALA A 66 1.50 -2.04 -1.05
N ASP A 67 1.97 -0.99 -0.36
CA ASP A 67 1.13 0.09 0.15
C ASP A 67 0.35 0.79 -0.98
N THR A 68 0.99 1.03 -2.13
CA THR A 68 0.29 1.60 -3.30
C THR A 68 -0.87 0.72 -3.76
N ILE A 69 -0.70 -0.61 -3.73
CA ILE A 69 -1.75 -1.55 -4.13
C ILE A 69 -2.82 -1.71 -3.04
N LEU A 70 -2.42 -1.72 -1.77
CA LEU A 70 -3.30 -2.00 -0.63
C LEU A 70 -4.08 -0.77 -0.17
N PHE A 71 -3.47 0.42 -0.22
CA PHE A 71 -4.01 1.66 0.33
C PHE A 71 -4.21 2.77 -0.72
N GLY A 72 -3.76 2.54 -1.96
CA GLY A 72 -3.81 3.54 -3.03
C GLY A 72 -2.66 4.55 -2.99
N THR A 73 -2.58 5.43 -3.99
CA THR A 73 -1.63 6.55 -3.98
C THR A 73 -2.25 7.74 -3.25
N ALA A 74 -1.64 8.16 -2.13
CA ALA A 74 -2.01 9.39 -1.45
C ALA A 74 -1.78 10.62 -2.36
N ASP A 75 -2.58 11.66 -2.15
CA ASP A 75 -2.52 12.90 -2.92
C ASP A 75 -1.10 13.49 -2.90
N THR A 76 -0.50 13.57 -4.08
CA THR A 76 0.95 13.73 -4.29
C THR A 76 1.55 15.02 -3.70
N GLY A 77 0.72 16.05 -3.49
CA GLY A 77 1.14 17.27 -2.80
C GLY A 77 1.44 17.01 -1.32
N SER A 78 0.50 16.36 -0.62
CA SER A 78 0.66 16.04 0.81
C SER A 78 1.77 15.03 1.07
N GLN A 79 2.02 14.09 0.15
CA GLN A 79 3.03 13.06 0.31
C GLN A 79 4.45 13.65 0.21
N LYS A 80 4.72 14.56 -0.74
CA LYS A 80 6.04 15.20 -0.89
C LYS A 80 6.44 16.02 0.34
N ASP A 81 5.50 16.76 0.91
CA ASP A 81 5.75 17.56 2.12
C ASP A 81 6.05 16.65 3.32
N ARG A 82 5.33 15.52 3.44
CA ARG A 82 5.59 14.50 4.46
C ARG A 82 6.95 13.85 4.28
N ASP A 83 7.33 13.49 3.06
CA ASP A 83 8.63 12.86 2.76
C ASP A 83 9.79 13.80 3.10
N ALA A 84 9.65 15.09 2.79
CA ALA A 84 10.62 16.12 3.17
C ALA A 84 10.74 16.26 4.70
N ALA A 85 9.62 16.28 5.42
CA ALA A 85 9.61 16.35 6.88
C ALA A 85 10.25 15.11 7.52
N ILE A 86 9.92 13.90 7.03
CA ILE A 86 10.51 12.63 7.50
C ILE A 86 12.02 12.62 7.26
N SER A 87 12.47 13.06 6.08
CA SER A 87 13.89 13.13 5.74
C SER A 87 14.65 14.04 6.71
N HIS A 88 14.11 15.24 6.99
CA HIS A 88 14.70 16.18 7.94
C HIS A 88 14.71 15.62 9.38
N MET A 89 13.64 14.92 9.81
CA MET A 89 13.61 14.27 11.13
C MET A 89 14.66 13.16 11.23
N THR A 90 14.78 12.32 10.20
CA THR A 90 15.73 11.21 10.15
C THR A 90 17.17 11.71 10.27
N GLU A 91 17.51 12.78 9.54
CA GLU A 91 18.84 13.41 9.61
C GLU A 91 19.17 13.93 11.01
N ARG A 92 18.19 14.50 11.72
CA ARG A 92 18.41 14.98 13.09
C ARG A 92 18.57 13.84 14.07
N ILE A 93 17.77 12.78 13.94
CA ILE A 93 17.78 11.62 14.82
C ILE A 93 19.09 10.83 14.65
N SER A 94 19.60 10.68 13.42
CA SER A 94 20.82 9.93 13.12
C SER A 94 22.10 10.54 13.72
N ARG A 95 22.08 11.83 14.03
CA ARG A 95 23.23 12.57 14.60
C ARG A 95 23.23 12.63 16.13
N LEU A 96 22.26 12.02 16.80
CA LEU A 96 22.16 12.04 18.25
C LEU A 96 23.17 11.11 18.92
N PRO A 97 23.64 11.43 20.14
CA PRO A 97 24.33 10.46 20.99
C PRO A 97 23.41 9.25 21.31
N ASP A 98 24.00 8.07 21.47
CA ASP A 98 23.27 6.80 21.64
C ASP A 98 22.15 6.86 22.67
N ASN A 99 22.42 7.41 23.86
CA ASN A 99 21.43 7.50 24.92
C ASN A 99 20.20 8.35 24.53
N GLN A 100 20.40 9.42 23.75
CA GLN A 100 19.32 10.27 23.25
C GLN A 100 18.56 9.60 22.11
N PHE A 101 19.26 8.90 21.21
CA PHE A 101 18.63 8.13 20.13
C PHE A 101 17.67 7.07 20.70
N TRP A 102 18.15 6.26 21.65
CA TRP A 102 17.33 5.22 22.27
C TRP A 102 16.17 5.80 23.08
N GLY A 103 16.39 6.92 23.78
CA GLY A 103 15.31 7.65 24.46
C GLY A 103 14.19 8.08 23.50
N ILE A 104 14.55 8.66 22.36
CA ILE A 104 13.57 9.05 21.33
C ILE A 104 12.86 7.83 20.74
N LYS A 105 13.59 6.75 20.44
CA LYS A 105 13.00 5.51 19.90
C LYS A 105 11.88 5.00 20.81
N VAL A 106 12.12 4.90 22.11
CA VAL A 106 11.12 4.42 23.07
C VAL A 106 9.86 5.29 23.06
N ILE A 107 10.03 6.61 23.01
CA ILE A 107 8.89 7.54 22.97
C ILE A 107 8.11 7.40 21.66
N LEU A 108 8.80 7.35 20.52
CA LEU A 108 8.18 7.20 19.21
C LEU A 108 7.41 5.88 19.09
N ASP A 109 8.00 4.76 19.53
CA ASP A 109 7.33 3.46 19.53
C ASP A 109 6.05 3.50 20.37
N LYS A 110 6.11 4.10 21.57
CA LYS A 110 4.93 4.22 22.43
C LYS A 110 3.85 5.09 21.81
N MET A 111 4.21 6.18 21.14
CA MET A 111 3.25 7.02 20.43
C MET A 111 2.58 6.25 19.28
N LEU A 112 3.35 5.47 18.51
CA LEU A 112 2.81 4.66 17.42
C LEU A 112 1.86 3.56 17.91
N GLU A 113 2.17 2.90 19.03
CA GLU A 113 1.27 1.95 19.68
C GLU A 113 -0.07 2.59 20.05
N VAL A 114 -0.04 3.75 20.72
CA VAL A 114 -1.26 4.48 21.10
C VAL A 114 -2.10 4.84 19.88
N MET A 115 -1.46 5.31 18.80
CA MET A 115 -2.14 5.63 17.54
C MET A 115 -2.71 4.41 16.82
N ALA A 116 -2.10 3.23 16.97
CA ALA A 116 -2.61 1.97 16.42
C ALA A 116 -3.84 1.47 17.20
N MET A 117 -3.82 1.58 18.53
CA MET A 117 -4.95 1.22 19.40
C MET A 117 -6.19 2.08 19.13
N ASN A 118 -6.01 3.38 18.86
CA ASN A 118 -7.11 4.31 18.57
C ASN A 118 -7.70 4.16 17.15
N ARG A 119 -7.19 3.23 16.33
CA ARG A 119 -7.71 2.93 14.97
C ARG A 119 -8.71 1.78 14.91
N GLN A 120 -8.98 1.08 16.02
CA GLN A 120 -10.06 0.09 16.06
C GLN A 120 -11.41 0.81 16.06
N PRO A 121 -12.32 0.53 15.10
CA PRO A 121 -13.72 0.88 15.26
C PRO A 121 -14.23 0.15 16.50
N CYS A 122 -14.90 0.85 17.41
CA CYS A 122 -15.76 0.17 18.36
C CYS A 122 -16.87 -0.52 17.54
N ASP A 123 -16.67 -1.78 17.18
CA ASP A 123 -17.79 -2.67 16.93
C ASP A 123 -18.49 -2.84 18.29
N HIS A 124 -19.55 -2.07 18.49
CA HIS A 124 -20.58 -2.40 19.47
C HIS A 124 -21.80 -2.88 18.69
N ASP A 125 -22.16 -4.12 19.05
CA ASP A 125 -23.30 -4.94 18.69
C ASP A 125 -24.56 -4.22 18.16
#